data_AF-A0A0C9YPX0-F1
#
_entry.id   AF-A0A0C9YPX0-F1
#
_cell.length_a   1.000
_cell.length_b   1.000
_cell.length_c   1.000
_cell.angle_alpha   90.00
_cell.angle_beta   90.00
_cell.angle_gamma   90.00
#
_symmetry.space_group_name_H-M   'P 1'
#
loop_
_entity.id
_entity.type
_entity.pdbx_description
1 polymer ?
#
loop_
_entity_poly.entity_id
_entity_poly.type
_entity_poly.pdbx_seq_one_letter_code
_entity_poly.pdbx_strand_id
1 'polypeptide(L)'
;MIAGCHLHVFWCMAKGCKKGVRRYLDKSDAWSTGNMHKHIKACWGEDILQWAFKMRGTTAAHKAVKSYVKSGSILAAFDCQGRVSYSHQQHTKLETRFQSLMKTGCPEYYIPDVCTVGHDVLLVFARVCQRLAMKLQLILISYEGQLSFSTDTWTAPNHKAFAAVTVHLIEKGEALVMPLDFF
;
A
#
# COMPACT_ATOMS: atom_id res chain seq x y z
N MET A 1 -31.78 15.40 -34.70
CA MET A 1 -32.19 14.72 -35.94
C MET A 1 -30.91 14.30 -36.65
N ILE A 2 -30.65 13.01 -36.83
CA ILE A 2 -29.56 12.53 -37.69
C ILE A 2 -30.28 11.79 -38.83
N ALA A 3 -30.14 12.27 -40.07
CA ALA A 3 -30.78 11.69 -41.25
C ALA A 3 -32.33 11.50 -41.14
N GLY A 4 -33.06 12.48 -40.61
CA GLY A 4 -34.54 12.46 -40.58
C GLY A 4 -35.18 11.49 -39.57
N CYS A 5 -34.40 10.70 -38.84
CA CYS A 5 -34.91 9.71 -37.89
C CYS A 5 -35.01 10.31 -36.47
N HIS A 6 -36.13 10.06 -35.79
CA HIS A 6 -36.29 10.41 -34.37
C HIS A 6 -35.55 9.41 -33.50
N LEU A 7 -34.68 9.90 -32.61
CA LEU A 7 -33.88 9.05 -31.72
C LEU A 7 -33.74 9.66 -30.32
N HIS A 8 -33.58 8.78 -29.34
CA HIS A 8 -33.14 9.12 -27.98
C HIS A 8 -31.69 8.69 -27.77
N VAL A 9 -30.95 9.50 -27.02
CA VAL A 9 -29.59 9.15 -26.58
C VAL A 9 -29.58 9.02 -25.07
N PHE A 10 -29.21 7.85 -24.59
CA PHE A 10 -29.03 7.56 -23.17
C PHE A 10 -27.54 7.60 -22.83
N TRP A 11 -27.14 8.59 -22.06
CA TRP A 11 -25.74 8.75 -21.63
C TRP A 11 -25.46 7.92 -20.38
N CYS A 12 -24.34 7.21 -20.40
CA CYS A 12 -23.87 6.48 -19.22
C CYS A 12 -23.38 7.47 -18.15
N MET A 13 -23.79 7.23 -16.90
CA MET A 13 -23.39 8.06 -15.75
C MET A 13 -22.14 7.52 -15.03
N ALA A 14 -21.51 6.45 -15.51
CA ALA A 14 -20.33 5.90 -14.86
C ALA A 14 -19.21 6.93 -14.89
N LYS A 15 -18.50 7.07 -13.76
CA LYS A 15 -17.39 8.02 -13.65
C LYS A 15 -16.35 7.72 -14.74
N GLY A 16 -16.15 8.67 -15.65
CA GLY A 16 -15.21 8.55 -16.78
C GLY A 16 -15.77 7.89 -18.04
N CYS A 17 -16.99 7.35 -18.02
CA CYS A 17 -17.61 6.79 -19.22
C CYS A 17 -18.28 7.89 -20.06
N LYS A 18 -17.93 7.96 -21.36
CA LYS A 18 -18.52 8.90 -22.33
C LYS A 18 -19.42 8.20 -23.34
N LYS A 19 -19.90 6.99 -23.04
CA LYS A 19 -20.72 6.22 -23.99
C LYS A 19 -22.17 6.71 -23.94
N GLY A 20 -22.67 7.16 -25.09
CA GLY A 20 -24.09 7.37 -25.35
C GLY A 20 -24.67 6.20 -26.15
N VAL A 21 -25.72 5.56 -25.64
CA VAL A 21 -26.46 4.51 -26.34
C VAL A 21 -27.64 5.15 -27.08
N ARG A 22 -27.69 4.99 -28.40
CA ARG A 22 -28.76 5.53 -29.24
C ARG A 22 -29.91 4.54 -29.33
N ARG A 23 -31.14 5.02 -29.22
CA ARG A 23 -32.39 4.28 -29.42
C ARG A 23 -33.19 5.00 -30.51
N TYR A 24 -33.34 4.33 -31.64
CA TYR A 24 -34.08 4.82 -32.80
C TYR A 24 -35.57 4.53 -32.60
N LEU A 25 -36.45 5.49 -32.87
CA LEU A 25 -37.91 5.36 -32.66
C LEU A 25 -38.65 4.89 -33.92
N ASP A 26 -37.98 4.93 -35.07
CA ASP A 26 -38.49 4.66 -36.41
C ASP A 26 -38.38 3.17 -36.82
N LYS A 27 -37.73 2.34 -36.02
CA LYS A 27 -37.43 0.94 -36.33
C LYS A 27 -38.27 -0.03 -35.52
N SER A 28 -38.39 -1.28 -36.00
CA SER A 28 -39.12 -2.35 -35.30
C SER A 28 -38.55 -2.68 -33.91
N ASP A 29 -37.28 -2.36 -33.67
CA ASP A 29 -36.61 -2.50 -32.38
C ASP A 29 -36.73 -1.26 -31.49
N ALA A 30 -37.65 -0.33 -31.79
CA ALA A 30 -37.87 0.90 -31.02
C ALA A 30 -38.19 0.66 -29.54
N TRP A 31 -38.57 -0.56 -29.13
CA TRP A 31 -38.79 -0.97 -27.74
C TRP A 31 -37.65 -1.76 -27.11
N SER A 32 -36.60 -2.09 -27.87
CA SER A 32 -35.48 -2.90 -27.39
C SER A 32 -34.54 -2.10 -26.47
N THR A 33 -34.18 -2.69 -25.33
CA THR A 33 -33.18 -2.16 -24.38
C THR A 33 -31.87 -2.96 -24.38
N GLY A 34 -31.72 -3.93 -25.28
CA GLY A 34 -30.60 -4.88 -25.26
C GLY A 34 -29.22 -4.21 -25.35
N ASN A 35 -29.07 -3.17 -26.17
CA ASN A 35 -27.80 -2.43 -26.29
C ASN A 35 -27.44 -1.68 -25.01
N MET A 36 -28.44 -1.16 -24.29
CA MET A 36 -28.24 -0.51 -23.01
C MET A 36 -27.82 -1.55 -21.95
N HIS A 37 -28.45 -2.72 -21.92
CA HIS A 37 -28.10 -3.79 -20.98
C HIS A 37 -26.67 -4.28 -21.21
N LYS A 38 -26.29 -4.54 -22.47
CA LYS A 38 -24.92 -4.95 -22.83
C LYS A 38 -23.89 -3.92 -22.35
N HIS A 39 -24.17 -2.63 -22.53
CA HIS A 39 -23.27 -1.58 -22.06
C HIS A 39 -23.19 -1.52 -20.53
N ILE A 40 -24.33 -1.54 -19.82
CA ILE A 40 -24.36 -1.46 -18.36
C ILE A 40 -23.63 -2.67 -17.74
N LYS A 41 -23.87 -3.88 -18.24
CA LYS A 41 -23.19 -5.10 -17.79
C LYS A 41 -21.67 -4.99 -17.88
N ALA A 42 -21.16 -4.43 -18.99
CA ALA A 42 -19.72 -4.25 -19.19
C ALA A 42 -19.14 -3.07 -18.39
N CYS A 43 -19.90 -1.97 -18.24
CA CYS A 43 -19.40 -0.73 -17.66
C CYS A 43 -19.52 -0.69 -16.14
N TRP A 44 -20.66 -1.13 -15.61
CA TRP A 44 -20.97 -1.09 -14.19
C TRP A 44 -20.77 -2.47 -13.55
N GLY A 45 -21.24 -3.53 -14.21
CA GLY A 45 -21.25 -4.89 -13.68
C GLY A 45 -22.64 -5.53 -13.80
N GLU A 46 -22.69 -6.87 -13.78
CA GLU A 46 -23.94 -7.62 -13.85
C GLU A 46 -24.79 -7.45 -12.57
N ASP A 47 -24.12 -7.36 -11.42
CA ASP A 47 -24.73 -7.17 -10.10
C ASP A 47 -25.61 -5.91 -10.04
N ILE A 48 -25.08 -4.79 -10.53
CA ILE A 48 -25.78 -3.50 -10.56
C ILE A 48 -26.95 -3.53 -11.55
N LEU A 49 -26.77 -4.20 -12.70
CA LEU A 49 -27.84 -4.35 -13.68
C LEU A 49 -29.03 -5.09 -13.04
N GLN A 50 -28.77 -6.23 -12.41
CA GLN A 50 -29.81 -7.03 -11.73
C GLN A 50 -30.46 -6.28 -10.57
N TRP A 51 -29.66 -5.54 -9.79
CA TRP A 51 -30.19 -4.74 -8.69
C TRP A 51 -31.08 -3.59 -9.16
N ALA A 52 -30.67 -2.88 -10.24
CA ALA A 52 -31.50 -1.83 -10.83
C ALA A 52 -32.86 -2.36 -11.32
N PHE A 53 -32.91 -3.60 -11.85
CA PHE A 53 -34.18 -4.23 -12.24
C PHE A 53 -35.08 -4.59 -11.06
N LYS A 54 -34.51 -4.89 -9.89
CA LYS A 54 -35.28 -5.24 -8.68
C LYS A 54 -35.90 -4.02 -8.00
N MET A 55 -35.36 -2.82 -8.23
CA MET A 55 -35.83 -1.60 -7.58
C MET A 55 -37.15 -1.12 -8.19
N ARG A 56 -38.19 -0.97 -7.35
CA ARG A 56 -39.47 -0.39 -7.77
C ARG A 56 -39.37 1.14 -7.78
N GLY A 57 -39.02 1.70 -8.93
CA GLY A 57 -39.09 3.15 -9.20
C GLY A 57 -37.77 3.76 -9.67
N THR A 58 -37.87 4.69 -10.62
CA THR A 58 -36.72 5.31 -11.31
C THR A 58 -35.86 6.17 -10.38
N THR A 59 -36.48 6.96 -9.50
CA THR A 59 -35.76 7.84 -8.56
C THR A 59 -34.94 7.06 -7.53
N ALA A 60 -35.52 5.98 -7.00
CA ALA A 60 -34.85 5.10 -6.04
C ALA A 60 -33.66 4.38 -6.70
N ALA A 61 -33.87 3.79 -7.88
CA ALA A 61 -32.79 3.15 -8.65
C ALA A 61 -31.67 4.14 -8.98
N HIS A 62 -32.01 5.36 -9.39
CA HIS A 62 -31.04 6.41 -9.71
C HIS A 62 -30.16 6.79 -8.51
N LYS A 63 -30.76 7.05 -7.34
CA LYS A 63 -30.01 7.40 -6.12
C LYS A 63 -29.07 6.27 -5.71
N ALA A 64 -29.55 5.04 -5.83
CA ALA A 64 -28.86 3.85 -5.38
C ALA A 64 -27.66 3.50 -6.30
N VAL A 65 -27.81 3.64 -7.63
CA VAL A 65 -26.70 3.50 -8.60
C VAL A 65 -25.67 4.61 -8.43
N LYS A 66 -26.09 5.85 -8.15
CA LYS A 66 -25.16 6.97 -7.92
C LYS A 66 -24.28 6.78 -6.68
N SER A 67 -24.80 6.14 -5.63
CA SER A 67 -24.04 5.81 -4.41
C SER A 67 -23.21 4.54 -4.52
N TYR A 68 -23.39 3.75 -5.59
CA TYR A 68 -22.71 2.48 -5.72
C TYR A 68 -21.20 2.70 -5.92
N VAL A 69 -20.41 2.19 -4.98
CA VAL A 69 -18.97 2.04 -5.09
C VAL A 69 -18.70 0.59 -5.42
N LYS A 70 -18.01 0.31 -6.53
CA LYS A 70 -17.61 -1.05 -6.88
C LYS A 70 -16.84 -1.63 -5.70
N SER A 71 -17.38 -2.64 -5.05
CA SER A 71 -16.69 -3.42 -4.04
C SER A 71 -15.59 -4.22 -4.72
N GLY A 72 -14.49 -3.56 -5.08
CA GLY A 72 -13.24 -4.25 -5.35
C GLY A 72 -12.80 -4.86 -4.03
N SER A 73 -12.76 -6.19 -3.93
CA SER A 73 -12.09 -6.79 -2.77
C SER A 73 -10.61 -6.40 -2.86
N ILE A 74 -10.04 -5.98 -1.74
CA ILE A 74 -8.60 -5.67 -1.65
C ILE A 74 -7.78 -6.89 -2.10
N LEU A 75 -8.27 -8.09 -1.80
CA LEU A 75 -7.72 -9.36 -2.29
C LEU A 75 -7.60 -9.42 -3.82
N ALA A 76 -8.63 -9.02 -4.57
CA ALA A 76 -8.59 -9.02 -6.03
C ALA A 76 -7.58 -8.02 -6.63
N ALA A 77 -7.23 -6.96 -5.89
CA ALA A 77 -6.17 -6.03 -6.29
C ALA A 77 -4.76 -6.60 -6.02
N PHE A 78 -4.62 -7.43 -4.98
CA PHE A 78 -3.37 -8.10 -4.61
C PHE A 78 -3.17 -9.46 -5.29
N ASP A 79 -4.21 -10.05 -5.87
CA ASP A 79 -4.15 -11.26 -6.73
C ASP A 79 -3.44 -11.02 -8.08
N CYS A 80 -2.71 -9.90 -8.24
CA CYS A 80 -1.73 -9.75 -9.29
C CYS A 80 -0.62 -10.80 -9.11
N GLN A 81 -0.80 -11.97 -9.73
CA GLN A 81 0.21 -13.03 -9.86
C GLN A 81 1.43 -12.48 -10.62
N GLY A 82 2.37 -11.91 -9.88
CA GLY A 82 3.66 -11.46 -10.38
C GLY A 82 4.78 -12.02 -9.52
N ARG A 83 5.93 -12.29 -10.15
CA ARG A 83 7.18 -12.64 -9.44
C ARG A 83 7.50 -11.50 -8.47
N VAL A 84 7.72 -11.80 -7.19
CA VAL A 84 8.11 -10.79 -6.20
C VAL A 84 9.37 -10.09 -6.69
N SER A 85 9.22 -8.84 -7.11
CA SER A 85 10.32 -8.00 -7.59
C SER A 85 10.65 -6.96 -6.53
N TYR A 86 11.93 -6.86 -6.17
CA TYR A 86 12.42 -5.80 -5.30
C TYR A 86 12.76 -4.57 -6.13
N SER A 87 12.21 -3.41 -5.77
CA SER A 87 12.63 -2.15 -6.38
C SER A 87 14.08 -1.83 -5.98
N HIS A 88 14.92 -1.47 -6.94
CA HIS A 88 16.24 -0.87 -6.67
C HIS A 88 16.16 0.64 -6.37
N GLN A 89 15.00 1.24 -6.64
CA GLN A 89 14.74 2.64 -6.35
C GLN A 89 14.24 2.78 -4.90
N GLN A 90 14.91 3.62 -4.12
CA GLN A 90 14.46 3.98 -2.78
C GLN A 90 13.09 4.67 -2.85
N HIS A 91 12.22 4.33 -1.92
CA HIS A 91 10.93 5.00 -1.77
C HIS A 91 11.10 6.49 -1.55
N THR A 92 10.20 7.26 -2.16
CA THR A 92 10.08 8.68 -1.84
C THR A 92 9.53 8.85 -0.41
N LYS A 93 9.79 10.01 0.23
CA LYS A 93 9.29 10.30 1.59
C LYS A 93 7.78 10.08 1.72
N LEU A 94 7.02 10.39 0.67
CA LEU A 94 5.57 10.22 0.63
C LEU A 94 5.17 8.74 0.64
N GLU A 95 5.85 7.90 -0.15
CA GLU A 95 5.59 6.46 -0.24
C GLU A 95 5.90 5.75 1.07
N THR A 96 7.01 6.11 1.72
CA THR A 96 7.36 5.56 3.04
C THR A 96 6.30 5.91 4.07
N ARG A 97 5.79 7.15 4.09
CA ARG A 97 4.74 7.59 5.01
C ARG A 97 3.41 6.86 4.76
N PHE A 98 3.04 6.68 3.48
CA PHE A 98 1.83 5.96 3.10
C PHE A 98 1.90 4.48 3.49
N GLN A 99 3.03 3.80 3.24
CA GLN A 99 3.25 2.41 3.65
C GLN A 99 3.18 2.23 5.16
N SER A 100 3.77 3.15 5.93
CA SER A 100 3.69 3.13 7.40
C SER A 100 2.25 3.27 7.90
N LEU A 101 1.45 4.16 7.30
CA LEU A 101 0.02 4.34 7.63
C LEU A 101 -0.81 3.09 7.32
N MET A 102 -0.58 2.48 6.14
CA MET A 102 -1.35 1.31 5.71
C MET A 102 -1.07 0.08 6.59
N LYS A 103 0.17 -0.06 7.10
CA LYS A 103 0.57 -1.21 7.94
C LYS A 103 0.02 -1.16 9.36
N THR A 104 -0.26 0.03 9.91
CA THR A 104 -0.76 0.16 11.29
C THR A 104 -2.28 0.06 11.39
N GLY A 105 -3.01 0.14 10.28
CA GLY A 105 -4.47 -0.02 10.25
C GLY A 105 -5.27 1.03 11.04
N CYS A 106 -4.60 2.07 11.55
CA CYS A 106 -5.20 3.10 12.40
C CYS A 106 -5.00 4.48 11.76
N PRO A 107 -6.00 4.99 11.02
CA PRO A 107 -5.90 6.27 10.32
C PRO A 107 -5.74 7.48 11.25
N GLU A 108 -6.15 7.35 12.51
CA GLU A 108 -6.16 8.43 13.50
C GLU A 108 -4.84 8.57 14.27
N TYR A 109 -3.89 7.66 14.05
CA TYR A 109 -2.62 7.69 14.78
C TYR A 109 -1.74 8.84 14.32
N TYR A 110 -1.27 9.67 15.28
CA TYR A 110 -0.29 10.71 14.99
C TYR A 110 1.03 10.07 14.54
N ILE A 111 1.41 10.32 13.28
CA ILE A 111 2.71 9.92 12.77
C ILE A 111 3.68 11.08 12.99
N PRO A 112 4.69 10.92 13.86
CA PRO A 112 5.73 11.92 14.05
C PRO A 112 6.46 12.18 12.73
N ASP A 113 6.95 13.41 12.56
CA ASP A 113 7.73 13.75 11.38
C ASP A 113 9.00 12.89 11.29
N VAL A 114 9.48 12.66 10.06
CA VAL A 114 10.69 11.87 9.81
C VAL A 114 11.89 12.43 10.58
N CYS A 115 11.99 13.76 10.72
CA CYS A 115 13.04 14.39 11.52
C CYS A 115 12.86 14.08 13.02
N THR A 116 11.63 14.08 13.53
CA THR A 116 11.34 13.71 14.93
C THR A 116 11.75 12.26 15.20
N VAL A 117 11.35 11.32 14.34
CA VAL A 117 11.77 9.92 14.46
C VAL A 117 13.29 9.79 14.38
N GLY A 118 13.93 10.52 13.46
CA GLY A 118 15.39 10.55 13.33
C GLY A 118 16.07 11.04 14.61
N HIS A 119 15.58 12.14 15.20
CA HIS A 119 16.12 12.68 16.45
C HIS A 119 15.94 11.71 17.62
N ASP A 120 14.76 11.09 17.74
CA ASP A 120 14.47 10.12 18.79
C ASP A 120 15.36 8.88 18.66
N VAL A 121 15.55 8.36 17.44
CA VAL A 121 16.45 7.23 17.17
C VAL A 121 17.89 7.60 17.52
N LEU A 122 18.37 8.79 17.13
CA LEU A 122 19.71 9.26 17.49
C LEU A 122 19.88 9.41 19.01
N LEU A 123 18.85 9.90 19.70
CA LEU A 123 18.87 10.04 21.16
C LEU A 123 18.91 8.67 21.85
N VAL A 124 18.11 7.72 21.38
CA VAL A 124 18.12 6.33 21.87
C VAL A 124 19.49 5.71 21.63
N PHE A 125 20.04 5.86 20.43
CA PHE A 125 21.37 5.36 20.08
C PHE A 125 22.44 5.93 21.01
N ALA A 126 22.50 7.26 21.17
CA ALA A 126 23.48 7.90 22.06
C ALA A 126 23.38 7.38 23.51
N ARG A 127 22.16 7.24 24.03
CA ARG A 127 21.92 6.69 25.38
C ARG A 127 22.35 5.23 25.49
N VAL A 128 22.10 4.42 24.46
CA VAL A 128 22.56 3.02 24.41
C VAL A 128 24.09 2.99 24.38
N CYS A 129 24.74 3.73 23.50
CA CYS A 129 26.21 3.82 23.44
C CYS A 129 26.83 4.22 24.77
N GLN A 130 26.26 5.20 25.48
CA GLN A 130 26.72 5.59 26.82
C GLN A 130 26.63 4.44 27.83
N ARG A 131 25.48 3.73 27.86
CA ARG A 131 25.29 2.58 28.75
C ARG A 131 26.24 1.43 28.40
N LEU A 132 26.48 1.20 27.12
CA LEU A 132 27.42 0.19 26.65
C LEU A 132 28.86 0.55 27.01
N ALA A 133 29.28 1.79 26.83
CA ALA A 133 30.60 2.26 27.24
C ALA A 133 30.82 2.05 28.75
N MET A 134 29.85 2.44 29.59
CA MET A 134 29.92 2.21 31.03
C MET A 134 30.00 0.71 31.36
N LYS A 135 29.19 -0.11 30.70
CA LYS A 135 29.16 -1.57 30.92
C LYS A 135 30.47 -2.22 30.48
N LEU A 136 30.98 -1.91 29.29
CA LEU A 136 32.24 -2.43 28.77
C LEU A 136 33.42 -1.98 29.62
N GLN A 137 33.44 -0.74 30.08
CA GLN A 137 34.49 -0.23 30.97
C GLN A 137 34.45 -0.92 32.34
N LEU A 138 33.27 -1.15 32.90
CA LEU A 138 33.10 -1.92 34.13
C LEU A 138 33.55 -3.37 33.95
N ILE A 139 33.18 -4.03 32.85
CA ILE A 139 33.63 -5.39 32.52
C ILE A 139 35.15 -5.44 32.37
N LEU A 140 35.75 -4.50 31.63
CA LEU A 140 37.20 -4.42 31.44
C LEU A 140 37.99 -4.21 32.74
N ILE A 141 37.43 -3.47 33.71
CA ILE A 141 38.10 -3.17 34.98
C ILE A 141 37.82 -4.24 36.04
N SER A 142 36.63 -4.86 36.05
CA SER A 142 36.19 -5.79 37.11
C SER A 142 36.34 -7.27 36.76
N TYR A 143 36.37 -7.61 35.48
CA TYR A 143 36.50 -8.99 35.00
C TYR A 143 37.80 -9.12 34.21
N GLU A 144 38.59 -10.15 34.50
CA GLU A 144 39.61 -10.68 33.56
C GLU A 144 38.95 -11.40 32.36
N GLY A 145 37.79 -10.90 31.92
CA GLY A 145 36.92 -11.54 30.94
C GLY A 145 37.40 -11.28 29.51
N GLN A 146 37.54 -12.35 28.74
CA GLN A 146 37.95 -12.31 27.35
C GLN A 146 36.87 -11.64 26.48
N LEU A 147 37.14 -10.40 26.07
CA LEU A 147 36.40 -9.73 25.01
C LEU A 147 36.99 -10.17 23.67
N SER A 148 36.13 -10.65 22.78
CA SER A 148 36.51 -10.93 21.40
C SER A 148 35.81 -9.96 20.46
N PHE A 149 36.56 -9.38 19.53
CA PHE A 149 36.02 -8.51 18.50
C PHE A 149 36.02 -9.27 17.18
N SER A 150 34.96 -9.10 16.40
CA SER A 150 34.91 -9.56 15.01
C SER A 150 34.48 -8.44 14.09
N THR A 151 35.12 -8.39 12.93
CA THR A 151 34.74 -7.50 11.84
C THR A 151 34.22 -8.39 10.71
N ASP A 152 32.95 -8.24 10.39
CA ASP A 152 32.35 -8.88 9.21
C ASP A 152 32.34 -7.87 8.06
N THR A 153 32.75 -8.30 6.87
CA THR A 153 32.85 -7.44 5.70
C THR A 153 32.24 -8.14 4.51
N TRP A 154 31.36 -7.45 3.78
CA TRP A 154 30.71 -8.01 2.61
C TRP A 154 30.43 -6.94 1.55
N THR A 155 30.23 -7.39 0.32
CA THR A 155 29.71 -6.53 -0.76
C THR A 155 28.26 -6.88 -0.99
N ALA A 156 27.36 -5.94 -0.77
CA ALA A 156 25.94 -6.17 -1.00
C ALA A 156 25.63 -6.25 -2.51
N PRO A 157 24.47 -6.81 -2.91
CA PRO A 157 24.08 -6.95 -4.31
C PRO A 157 24.04 -5.64 -5.12
N ASN A 158 24.04 -4.48 -4.45
CA ASN A 158 24.12 -3.17 -5.07
C ASN A 158 25.58 -2.67 -5.27
N HIS A 159 26.56 -3.57 -5.21
CA HIS A 159 28.00 -3.28 -5.34
C HIS A 159 28.58 -2.33 -4.29
N LYS A 160 27.89 -2.14 -3.16
CA LYS A 160 28.43 -1.39 -2.03
C LYS A 160 29.11 -2.34 -1.05
N ALA A 161 30.34 -2.00 -0.68
CA ALA A 161 31.05 -2.66 0.40
C ALA A 161 30.51 -2.17 1.74
N PHE A 162 30.41 -3.09 2.70
CA PHE A 162 29.97 -2.85 4.07
C PHE A 162 30.92 -3.53 5.05
N ALA A 163 31.03 -2.97 6.25
CA ALA A 163 31.74 -3.59 7.36
C ALA A 163 30.96 -3.41 8.67
N ALA A 164 30.78 -4.49 9.43
CA ALA A 164 30.19 -4.45 10.77
C ALA A 164 31.22 -4.87 11.81
N VAL A 165 31.37 -4.07 12.86
CA VAL A 165 32.20 -4.42 14.03
C VAL A 165 31.28 -4.92 15.13
N THR A 166 31.58 -6.08 15.68
CA THR A 166 30.81 -6.74 16.73
C THR A 166 31.72 -7.13 17.88
N VAL A 167 31.20 -7.03 19.10
CA VAL A 167 31.85 -7.50 20.32
C VAL A 167 31.13 -8.73 20.85
N HIS A 168 31.90 -9.72 21.25
CA HIS A 168 31.47 -10.97 21.88
C HIS A 168 32.01 -11.00 23.31
N LEU A 169 31.12 -11.22 24.27
CA LEU A 169 31.46 -11.32 25.69
C LEU A 169 30.59 -12.36 26.38
N ILE A 170 31.06 -12.90 27.51
CA ILE A 170 30.27 -13.80 28.35
C ILE A 170 29.76 -13.02 29.55
N GLU A 171 28.44 -12.88 29.67
CA GLU A 171 27.78 -12.23 30.80
C GLU A 171 26.98 -13.26 31.57
N LYS A 172 27.31 -13.47 32.85
CA LYS A 172 26.63 -14.44 33.74
C LYS A 172 26.57 -15.87 33.17
N GLY A 173 27.57 -16.26 32.39
CA GLY A 173 27.66 -17.59 31.75
C GLY A 173 26.97 -17.68 30.39
N GLU A 174 26.35 -16.60 29.90
CA GLU A 174 25.71 -16.56 28.58
C GLU A 174 26.55 -15.73 27.59
N ALA A 175 26.64 -16.21 26.35
CA ALA A 175 27.29 -15.48 25.27
C ALA A 175 26.40 -14.31 24.82
N LEU A 176 26.95 -13.10 24.93
CA LEU A 176 26.34 -11.87 24.45
C LEU A 176 27.13 -11.36 23.24
N VAL A 177 26.43 -11.13 22.14
CA VAL A 177 26.98 -10.55 20.91
C VAL A 177 26.30 -9.22 20.65
N MET A 178 27.09 -8.20 20.34
CA MET A 178 26.59 -6.86 20.15
C MET A 178 27.28 -6.14 19.00
N PRO A 179 26.54 -5.55 18.06
CA PRO A 179 27.11 -4.67 17.05
C PRO A 179 27.55 -3.35 17.72
N LEU A 180 28.78 -2.92 17.41
CA LEU A 180 29.33 -1.65 17.86
C LEU A 180 29.21 -0.57 16.79
N ASP A 181 29.52 -0.91 15.54
CA ASP A 181 29.46 0.04 14.44
C ASP A 181 29.23 -0.66 13.09
N PHE A 182 28.79 0.13 12.10
CA PHE A 182 28.47 -0.31 10.75
C PHE A 182 28.91 0.74 9.73
N PHE A 183 29.75 0.33 8.79
CA PHE A 183 30.37 1.17 7.75
C PHE A 183 29.87 0.76 6.36
#